data_AF-A0A7V9M1P8-F1
#
_entry.id   AF-A0A7V9M1P8-F1
#
_cell.length_a   1.000
_cell.length_b   1.000
_cell.length_c   1.000
_cell.angle_alpha   90.00
_cell.angle_beta   90.00
_cell.angle_gamma   90.00
#
_symmetry.space_group_name_H-M   'P 1'
#
loop_
_entity.id
_entity.type
_entity.pdbx_description
1 polymer ?
#
loop_
_entity_poly.entity_id
_entity_poly.type
_entity_poly.pdbx_seq_one_letter_code
_entity_poly.pdbx_strand_id
1 'polypeptide(L)'
;MLRNFFKTAFRSLKRNKSYSLINIIGLGVGIAVCLMIFLIIQFETSFDRFHSKKDRIYRVLTELRNPSGTNYNKGVPLPLPATLKQDFPQLEKVAAIYADNNTL
;
A
#
# COMPACT_ATOMS: atom_id res chain seq x y z
N MET A 1 -35.18 -5.41 28.63
CA MET A 1 -35.36 -6.59 27.76
C MET A 1 -34.04 -7.17 27.23
N LEU A 2 -33.08 -6.35 26.76
CA LEU A 2 -31.73 -6.80 26.33
C LEU A 2 -30.98 -7.70 27.34
N ARG A 3 -31.08 -7.40 28.64
CA ARG A 3 -30.52 -8.24 29.72
C ARG A 3 -30.98 -9.71 29.68
N ASN A 4 -32.23 -9.97 29.30
CA ASN A 4 -32.73 -11.35 29.20
C ASN A 4 -32.15 -12.07 27.98
N PHE A 5 -31.96 -11.39 26.85
CA PHE A 5 -31.34 -11.97 25.66
C PHE A 5 -29.88 -12.37 25.94
N PHE A 6 -29.08 -11.48 26.56
CA PHE A 6 -27.71 -11.80 26.96
C PHE A 6 -27.65 -12.96 27.97
N LYS A 7 -28.56 -13.00 28.95
CA LYS A 7 -28.63 -14.07 29.95
C LYS A 7 -28.98 -15.42 29.33
N THR A 8 -29.92 -15.45 28.38
CA THR A 8 -30.31 -16.68 27.67
C THR A 8 -29.21 -17.15 26.71
N ALA A 9 -28.59 -16.24 25.97
CA ALA A 9 -27.47 -16.55 25.07
C ALA A 9 -26.29 -17.16 25.85
N PHE A 10 -25.89 -16.56 26.97
CA PHE A 10 -24.80 -17.07 27.80
C PHE A 10 -25.10 -18.46 28.38
N ARG A 11 -26.34 -18.70 28.80
CA ARG A 11 -26.77 -20.02 29.31
C ARG A 11 -26.76 -21.08 28.21
N SER A 12 -27.13 -20.71 26.98
CA SER A 12 -27.07 -21.58 25.80
C SER A 12 -25.63 -21.92 25.40
N LEU A 13 -24.74 -20.92 25.37
CA LEU A 13 -23.29 -21.11 25.13
C LEU A 13 -22.66 -22.05 26.16
N LYS A 14 -23.00 -21.88 27.45
CA LYS A 14 -22.47 -22.73 28.53
C LYS A 14 -23.00 -24.17 28.46
N ARG A 15 -24.18 -24.40 27.87
CA ARG A 15 -24.76 -25.74 27.69
C ARG A 15 -24.09 -26.48 26.53
N ASN A 16 -23.76 -25.79 25.45
CA ASN A 16 -23.16 -26.36 24.24
C ASN A 16 -21.69 -25.90 24.07
N LYS A 17 -20.83 -26.17 25.07
CA LYS A 17 -19.49 -25.57 25.17
C LYS A 17 -18.59 -25.88 23.97
N SER A 18 -18.47 -27.14 23.56
CA SER A 18 -17.55 -27.54 22.48
C SER A 18 -17.93 -26.92 21.14
N TYR A 19 -19.22 -26.98 20.79
CA TYR A 19 -19.74 -26.39 19.55
C TYR A 19 -19.64 -24.86 19.54
N SER A 20 -19.93 -24.22 20.68
CA SER A 20 -19.80 -22.77 20.80
C SER A 20 -18.34 -22.32 20.71
N LEU A 21 -17.41 -23.08 21.29
CA LEU A 21 -15.99 -22.76 21.28
C LEU A 21 -15.42 -22.79 19.85
N ILE A 22 -15.71 -23.85 19.08
CA ILE A 22 -15.24 -23.98 17.69
C ILE A 22 -15.75 -22.81 16.84
N ASN A 23 -17.04 -22.47 16.96
CA ASN A 23 -17.62 -21.37 16.19
C ASN A 23 -17.08 -20.00 16.58
N ILE A 24 -16.92 -19.73 17.89
CA ILE A 24 -16.39 -18.44 18.37
C ILE A 24 -14.93 -18.26 17.95
N ILE A 25 -14.11 -19.31 18.05
CA ILE A 25 -12.71 -19.26 17.62
C ILE A 25 -12.64 -19.09 16.09
N GLY A 26 -13.38 -19.88 15.32
CA GLY A 26 -13.39 -19.77 13.86
C GLY A 26 -13.82 -18.38 13.38
N LEU A 27 -14.89 -17.84 13.97
CA LEU A 27 -15.34 -16.48 13.67
C LEU A 27 -14.31 -15.43 14.09
N GLY A 28 -13.72 -15.58 15.29
CA GLY A 28 -12.71 -14.66 15.80
C GLY A 28 -11.45 -14.63 14.93
N VAL A 29 -10.96 -15.79 14.50
CA VAL A 29 -9.82 -15.91 13.59
C VAL A 29 -10.15 -15.32 12.23
N GLY A 30 -11.33 -15.60 11.68
CA GLY A 30 -11.77 -15.03 10.40
C GLY A 30 -11.82 -13.50 10.41
N ILE A 31 -12.38 -12.91 11.47
CA ILE A 31 -12.41 -11.45 11.65
C ILE A 31 -10.98 -10.90 11.82
N ALA A 32 -10.14 -11.55 12.60
CA ALA A 32 -8.75 -11.11 12.80
C ALA A 32 -7.95 -11.10 11.50
N VAL A 33 -8.05 -12.17 10.70
CA VAL A 33 -7.37 -12.25 9.39
C VAL A 33 -7.91 -11.19 8.43
N CYS A 34 -9.23 -10.98 8.38
CA CYS A 34 -9.84 -9.95 7.54
C CYS A 34 -9.34 -8.55 7.91
N LEU A 35 -9.29 -8.22 9.20
CA LEU A 35 -8.76 -6.94 9.70
C LEU A 35 -7.26 -6.79 9.41
N MET A 36 -6.48 -7.87 9.53
CA MET A 36 -5.05 -7.82 9.24
C MET A 36 -4.78 -7.52 7.77
N ILE A 37 -5.50 -8.18 6.85
CA ILE A 37 -5.40 -7.89 5.41
C ILE A 37 -5.84 -6.45 5.12
N PHE A 38 -6.94 -5.99 5.72
CA PHE A 38 -7.40 -4.62 5.56
C PHE A 38 -6.34 -3.60 6.01
N LEU A 39 -5.71 -3.81 7.16
CA LEU A 39 -4.65 -2.94 7.66
C LEU A 39 -3.44 -2.92 6.74
N ILE A 40 -3.03 -4.07 6.19
CA ILE A 40 -1.94 -4.15 5.23
C ILE A 40 -2.27 -3.35 3.97
N ILE A 41 -3.46 -3.52 3.40
CA ILE A 41 -3.88 -2.76 2.21
C ILE A 41 -3.93 -1.26 2.53
N GLN A 42 -4.44 -0.89 3.70
CA GLN A 42 -4.51 0.51 4.10
C GLN A 42 -3.11 1.10 4.23
N PHE A 43 -2.17 0.37 4.84
CA PHE A 43 -0.77 0.76 4.95
C PHE A 43 -0.09 0.90 3.58
N GLU A 44 -0.15 -0.14 2.73
CA GLU A 44 0.44 -0.14 1.39
C GLU A 44 -0.12 0.97 0.49
N THR A 45 -1.42 1.22 0.59
CA THR A 45 -2.04 2.31 -0.20
C THR A 45 -1.88 3.68 0.44
N SER A 46 -1.41 3.79 1.70
CA SER A 46 -1.19 5.07 2.37
C SER A 46 0.11 5.75 1.93
N PHE A 47 1.08 4.99 1.41
CA PHE A 47 2.29 5.52 0.83
C PHE A 47 1.98 6.49 -0.32
N ASP A 48 2.84 7.49 -0.48
CA ASP A 48 2.78 8.52 -1.55
C ASP A 48 1.51 9.39 -1.61
N ARG A 49 0.61 9.32 -0.61
CA ARG A 49 -0.56 10.20 -0.52
C ARG A 49 -0.27 11.64 -0.07
N PHE A 50 0.97 11.95 0.30
CA PHE A 50 1.35 13.28 0.81
C PHE A 50 1.47 14.33 -0.30
N HIS A 51 1.53 13.93 -1.56
CA HIS A 51 1.63 14.85 -2.69
C HIS A 51 0.25 15.33 -3.17
N SER A 52 -0.08 16.59 -2.88
CA SER A 52 -1.35 17.21 -3.27
C SER A 52 -1.58 17.29 -4.79
N LYS A 53 -0.51 17.29 -5.60
CA LYS A 53 -0.55 17.33 -7.07
C LYS A 53 -0.07 16.02 -7.72
N LYS A 54 -0.30 14.87 -7.08
CA LYS A 54 0.21 13.55 -7.53
C LYS A 54 -0.04 13.25 -9.01
N ASP A 55 -1.18 13.67 -9.57
CA ASP A 55 -1.58 13.39 -10.96
C ASP A 55 -0.71 14.13 -12.00
N ARG A 56 0.11 15.10 -11.57
CA ARG A 56 1.03 15.86 -12.43
C ARG A 56 2.50 15.57 -12.12
N ILE A 57 2.79 14.59 -11.27
CA ILE A 57 4.16 14.19 -10.91
C ILE A 57 4.54 12.98 -11.74
N TYR A 58 5.63 13.10 -12.49
CA TYR A 58 6.14 12.04 -13.35
C TYR A 58 7.61 11.76 -13.07
N ARG A 59 8.02 10.50 -13.22
CA ARG A 59 9.42 10.08 -13.17
C ARG A 59 9.91 9.76 -14.56
N VAL A 60 11.00 10.39 -14.98
CA VAL A 60 11.65 10.09 -16.24
C VAL A 60 12.53 8.83 -16.08
N LEU A 61 12.39 7.90 -17.01
CA LEU A 61 13.14 6.64 -17.05
C LEU A 61 13.86 6.52 -18.40
N THR A 62 14.98 5.82 -18.41
CA THR A 62 15.70 5.49 -19.65
C THR A 62 15.20 4.16 -20.19
N GLU A 63 14.69 4.16 -21.42
CA GLU A 63 14.30 2.95 -22.14
C GLU A 63 15.51 2.33 -22.84
N LEU A 64 15.78 1.06 -22.55
CA LEU A 64 16.86 0.26 -23.12
C LEU A 64 16.26 -0.82 -24.01
N ARG A 65 16.43 -0.68 -25.33
CA ARG A 65 15.96 -1.66 -26.31
C ARG A 65 17.07 -2.59 -26.73
N ASN A 66 16.90 -3.88 -26.45
CA ASN A 66 17.79 -4.95 -26.87
C ASN A 66 17.04 -5.94 -27.76
N PRO A 67 17.74 -6.80 -28.52
CA PRO A 67 17.10 -7.87 -29.31
C PRO A 67 16.24 -8.84 -28.48
N SER A 68 16.51 -8.95 -27.18
CA SER A 68 15.77 -9.76 -26.20
C SER A 68 14.56 -9.07 -25.58
N GLY A 69 14.34 -7.77 -25.83
CA GLY A 69 13.21 -7.01 -25.31
C GLY A 69 13.55 -5.59 -24.87
N THR A 70 12.55 -4.90 -24.34
CA THR A 70 12.65 -3.53 -23.82
C THR A 70 12.73 -3.55 -22.30
N ASN A 71 13.74 -2.89 -21.74
CA ASN A 71 13.94 -2.72 -20.31
C ASN A 71 13.92 -1.24 -19.93
N TYR A 72 13.57 -0.93 -18.69
CA TYR A 72 13.57 0.45 -18.18
C TYR A 72 14.58 0.61 -17.05
N ASN A 73 15.39 1.67 -17.12
CA ASN A 73 16.38 2.02 -16.13
C ASN A 73 15.99 3.32 -15.40
N LYS A 74 16.21 3.37 -14.08
CA LYS A 74 15.90 4.51 -13.22
C LYS A 74 16.88 5.68 -13.36
N GLY A 75 18.07 5.41 -13.88
CA GLY A 75 19.12 6.38 -14.13
C GLY A 75 18.85 7.16 -15.41
N VAL A 76 19.18 8.44 -15.37
CA VAL A 76 19.10 9.37 -16.49
C VAL A 76 20.43 10.12 -16.62
N PRO A 77 20.77 10.65 -17.80
CA PRO A 77 21.97 11.48 -17.94
C PRO A 77 21.97 12.63 -16.93
N LEU A 78 23.12 12.87 -16.29
CA LEU A 78 23.30 13.96 -15.32
C LEU A 78 22.79 15.34 -15.78
N PRO A 79 22.95 15.77 -17.06
CA PRO A 79 22.44 17.07 -17.48
C PRO A 79 20.92 17.13 -17.68
N LEU A 80 20.21 16.00 -17.72
CA LEU A 80 18.79 15.94 -18.06
C LEU A 80 17.91 16.88 -17.21
N PRO A 81 18.06 16.95 -15.86
CA PRO A 81 17.24 17.85 -15.05
C PRO A 81 17.41 19.34 -15.42
N ALA A 82 18.62 19.74 -15.86
CA ALA A 82 18.91 21.10 -16.26
C ALA A 82 18.34 21.40 -17.65
N THR A 83 18.55 20.49 -18.61
CA THR A 83 18.03 20.65 -19.99
C THR A 83 16.51 20.64 -20.03
N LEU A 84 15.85 19.79 -19.23
CA LEU A 84 14.38 19.79 -19.13
C LEU A 84 13.81 21.13 -18.67
N LYS A 85 14.47 21.82 -17.72
CA LYS A 85 14.02 23.16 -17.29
C LYS A 85 14.22 24.21 -18.37
N GLN A 86 15.27 24.09 -19.17
CA GLN A 86 15.60 25.04 -20.23
C GLN A 86 14.68 24.87 -21.45
N ASP A 87 14.50 23.64 -21.91
CA ASP A 87 13.81 23.35 -23.17
C ASP A 87 12.28 23.25 -22.98
N PHE A 88 11.81 22.97 -21.76
CA PHE A 88 10.38 22.83 -21.43
C PHE A 88 9.99 23.77 -20.28
N PRO A 89 9.85 25.09 -20.53
CA PRO A 89 9.51 26.08 -19.51
C PRO A 89 8.12 25.86 -18.87
N GLN A 90 7.25 25.03 -19.46
CA GLN A 90 5.97 24.62 -18.88
C GLN A 90 6.10 23.70 -17.65
N LEU A 91 7.29 23.12 -17.39
CA LEU A 91 7.52 22.28 -16.21
C LEU A 91 7.72 23.16 -14.96
N GLU A 92 6.71 23.22 -14.09
CA GLU A 92 6.75 24.03 -12.85
C GLU A 92 7.96 23.70 -11.95
N LYS A 93 8.32 22.42 -11.84
CA LYS A 93 9.40 21.91 -10.99
C LYS A 93 10.06 20.70 -11.65
N VAL A 94 11.38 20.65 -11.57
CA VAL A 94 12.18 19.48 -11.94
C VAL A 94 13.20 19.23 -10.82
N ALA A 95 13.27 17.99 -10.36
CA ALA A 95 14.15 17.54 -9.28
C ALA A 95 14.96 16.32 -9.72
N ALA A 96 16.23 16.28 -9.33
CA ALA A 96 17.11 15.13 -9.53
C ALA A 96 17.08 14.25 -8.27
N ILE A 97 17.02 12.94 -8.44
CA ILE A 97 17.10 11.98 -7.34
C ILE A 97 18.40 11.20 -7.52
N TYR A 98 19.29 11.31 -6.54
CA TYR A 98 20.50 10.52 -6.47
C TYR A 98 20.23 9.32 -5.57
N ALA A 99 20.37 8.12 -6.11
CA ALA A 99 20.34 6.92 -5.30
C ALA A 99 21.71 6.79 -4.61
N ASP A 100 21.73 6.89 -3.29
CA ASP A 100 22.87 6.47 -2.49
C ASP A 100 22.77 4.96 -2.27
N ASN A 101 23.85 4.22 -2.54
CA ASN A 101 23.88 2.76 -2.41
C ASN A 101 24.08 2.30 -0.96
N ASN A 102 23.95 3.20 0.02
CA ASN A 102 24.26 2.95 1.43
C ASN A 102 23.03 2.67 2.32
N THR A 103 21.91 2.26 1.73
CA THR A 103 20.74 1.81 2.50
C THR A 103 20.81 0.31 2.75
N LEU A 104 20.93 -0.06 4.03
CA LEU A 104 20.89 -1.42 4.60
C LEU A 104 19.68 -2.24 4.14
#